data_AF-A0A929D1P8-F1
#
_entry.id   AF-A0A929D1P8-F1
#
_cell.length_a   1.000
_cell.length_b   1.000
_cell.length_c   1.000
_cell.angle_alpha   90.00
_cell.angle_beta   90.00
_cell.angle_gamma   90.00
#
_symmetry.space_group_name_H-M   'P 1'
#
loop_
_entity.id
_entity.type
_entity.pdbx_description
1 polymer ?
#
loop_
_entity_poly.entity_id
_entity_poly.type
_entity_poly.pdbx_seq_one_letter_code
_entity_poly.pdbx_strand_id
1 'polypeptide(L)'
;MIRADKILAFSALLISFGIYLGSLANTVSFFDSGELISGAATLGISHPPGYPLYILTGHIFSYLPIGNLAFRINMCSALFGALAVFVIYFIAVQLLSTLFKDNDYRIKFTAFSTALIFALSLNHWGQTNMSEVYALNTFLVALLIFILILWREKALSQDRTGKNNLSSWLYLFSFLFGLGFGDHHTILVMVPAFLFVIFITKWQLSAEIKGLPKMFCLLRIDIKVLCLLILFFLLGFSVYLYLPIRSSVDIIMNWGDPDTFEQFRWM
;
A
#
# COMPACT_ATOMS: atom_id res chain seq x y z
N MET A 1 18.26 17.85 -4.02
CA MET A 1 17.18 16.89 -4.30
C MET A 1 15.94 17.67 -4.63
N ILE A 2 15.28 17.35 -5.75
CA ILE A 2 14.09 18.09 -6.19
C ILE A 2 12.95 17.80 -5.22
N ARG A 3 12.35 18.87 -4.68
CA ARG A 3 11.18 18.74 -3.81
C ARG A 3 9.96 18.55 -4.71
N ALA A 4 9.27 17.43 -4.54
CA ALA A 4 8.01 17.18 -5.22
C ALA A 4 7.03 18.34 -5.03
N ASP A 5 6.32 18.69 -6.11
CA ASP A 5 5.32 19.75 -6.08
C ASP A 5 3.99 19.18 -5.56
N LYS A 6 3.56 19.67 -4.40
CA LYS A 6 2.32 19.21 -3.77
C LYS A 6 1.11 19.56 -4.64
N ILE A 7 1.13 20.68 -5.36
CA ILE A 7 0.02 21.09 -6.21
C ILE A 7 -0.15 20.08 -7.33
N LEU A 8 0.93 19.73 -8.03
CA LEU A 8 0.88 18.71 -9.08
C LEU A 8 0.46 17.33 -8.55
N ALA A 9 0.93 16.94 -7.37
CA ALA A 9 0.50 15.69 -6.74
C ALA A 9 -1.01 15.67 -6.48
N PHE A 10 -1.55 16.72 -5.84
CA PHE A 10 -2.98 16.84 -5.57
C PHE A 10 -3.79 16.99 -6.85
N SER A 11 -3.29 17.69 -7.87
CA SER A 11 -3.93 17.74 -9.19
C SER A 11 -4.02 16.36 -9.81
N ALA A 12 -2.96 15.54 -9.75
CA ALA A 12 -2.99 14.17 -10.29
C ALA A 12 -4.03 13.30 -9.55
N LEU A 13 -4.11 13.43 -8.23
CA LEU A 13 -5.13 12.77 -7.41
C LEU A 13 -6.54 13.20 -7.83
N LEU A 14 -6.81 14.51 -7.89
CA LEU A 14 -8.15 15.03 -8.17
C LEU A 14 -8.59 14.73 -9.61
N ILE A 15 -7.67 14.83 -10.58
CA ILE A 15 -7.95 14.51 -11.99
C ILE A 15 -8.26 13.02 -12.13
N SER A 16 -7.40 12.14 -11.59
CA SER A 16 -7.64 10.69 -11.67
C SER A 16 -8.91 10.28 -10.94
N PHE A 17 -9.13 10.78 -9.72
CA PHE A 17 -10.36 10.50 -8.96
C PHE A 17 -11.61 10.99 -9.70
N GLY A 18 -11.57 12.19 -10.29
CA GLY A 18 -12.69 12.72 -11.08
C GLY A 18 -13.01 11.86 -12.30
N ILE A 19 -11.98 11.36 -13.00
CA ILE A 19 -12.15 10.43 -14.12
C ILE A 19 -12.76 9.11 -13.65
N TYR A 20 -12.24 8.54 -12.55
CA TYR A 20 -12.75 7.29 -11.99
C TYR A 20 -14.20 7.40 -11.52
N LEU A 21 -14.56 8.50 -10.86
CA LEU A 21 -15.95 8.77 -10.48
C LEU A 21 -16.86 8.92 -11.71
N GLY A 22 -16.38 9.56 -12.77
CA GLY A 22 -17.12 9.75 -14.02
C GLY A 22 -17.38 8.44 -14.77
N SER A 23 -16.52 7.44 -14.63
CA SER A 23 -16.65 6.12 -15.26
C SER A 23 -17.21 5.04 -14.33
N LEU A 24 -17.37 5.33 -13.03
CA LEU A 24 -17.61 4.35 -11.97
C LEU A 24 -18.85 3.50 -12.23
N ALA A 25 -18.75 2.20 -11.94
CA ALA A 25 -19.91 1.32 -11.97
C ALA A 25 -20.97 1.82 -10.96
N ASN A 26 -22.17 2.13 -11.46
CA ASN A 26 -23.29 2.60 -10.63
C ASN A 26 -23.96 1.49 -9.84
N THR A 27 -23.62 0.23 -10.09
CA THR A 27 -24.25 -0.97 -9.51
C THR A 27 -23.19 -2.05 -9.33
N VAL A 28 -23.59 -3.21 -8.80
CA VAL A 28 -22.80 -4.44 -8.86
C VAL A 28 -22.35 -4.68 -10.31
N SER A 29 -21.07 -5.03 -10.46
CA SER A 29 -20.40 -5.21 -11.75
C SER A 29 -19.98 -6.67 -11.92
N PHE A 30 -19.03 -6.91 -12.82
CA PHE A 30 -18.44 -8.23 -13.09
C PHE A 30 -17.59 -8.76 -11.92
N PHE A 31 -17.15 -10.01 -12.06
CA PHE A 31 -16.23 -10.71 -11.16
C PHE A 31 -16.70 -10.71 -9.70
N ASP A 32 -15.79 -10.39 -8.78
CA ASP A 32 -15.99 -10.55 -7.34
C ASP A 32 -16.70 -9.33 -6.73
N SER A 33 -17.00 -8.31 -7.54
CA SER A 33 -17.57 -7.06 -7.05
C SER A 33 -18.87 -7.25 -6.27
N GLY A 34 -19.76 -8.16 -6.70
CA GLY A 34 -21.01 -8.45 -5.98
C GLY A 34 -20.78 -9.05 -4.60
N GLU A 35 -19.80 -9.96 -4.50
CA GLU A 35 -19.37 -10.55 -3.23
C GLU A 35 -18.70 -9.51 -2.34
N LEU A 36 -17.74 -8.74 -2.85
CA LEU A 36 -17.02 -7.73 -2.08
C LEU A 36 -17.94 -6.61 -1.59
N ILE A 37 -18.91 -6.19 -2.41
CA ILE A 37 -19.96 -5.24 -2.01
C ILE A 37 -20.82 -5.82 -0.90
N SER A 38 -21.25 -7.08 -1.03
CA SER A 38 -22.11 -7.73 -0.04
C SER A 38 -21.36 -7.96 1.29
N GLY A 39 -20.11 -8.41 1.21
CA GLY A 39 -19.21 -8.57 2.35
C GLY A 39 -18.95 -7.24 3.05
N ALA A 40 -18.60 -6.18 2.32
CA ALA A 40 -18.43 -4.84 2.88
C ALA A 40 -19.72 -4.29 3.49
N ALA A 41 -20.88 -4.51 2.87
CA ALA A 41 -22.17 -4.04 3.40
C ALA A 41 -22.56 -4.72 4.72
N THR A 42 -22.27 -6.02 4.85
CA THR A 42 -22.71 -6.84 5.98
C THR A 42 -21.61 -7.12 7.00
N LEU A 43 -20.38 -6.62 6.75
CA LEU A 43 -19.16 -7.06 7.44
C LEU A 43 -19.06 -8.59 7.43
N GLY A 44 -19.27 -9.18 6.24
CA GLY A 44 -19.13 -10.60 5.96
C GLY A 44 -17.70 -11.01 5.62
N ILE A 45 -17.51 -12.28 5.29
CA ILE A 45 -16.24 -12.88 4.88
C ILE A 45 -16.39 -13.35 3.43
N SER A 46 -15.61 -12.75 2.54
CA SER A 46 -15.53 -13.11 1.12
C SER A 46 -14.60 -14.31 0.89
N HIS A 47 -14.53 -14.79 -0.36
CA HIS A 47 -13.62 -15.85 -0.78
C HIS A 47 -12.17 -15.61 -0.32
N PRO A 48 -11.35 -16.67 -0.16
CA PRO A 48 -10.00 -16.57 0.34
C PRO A 48 -9.16 -15.50 -0.40
N PRO A 49 -8.44 -14.61 0.31
CA PRO A 49 -8.14 -14.66 1.75
C PRO A 49 -9.14 -13.92 2.66
N GLY A 50 -10.35 -13.64 2.19
CA GLY A 50 -11.41 -12.95 2.93
C GLY A 50 -11.27 -11.42 2.98
N TYR A 51 -10.15 -10.87 2.49
CA TYR A 51 -9.92 -9.45 2.27
C TYR A 51 -10.30 -8.52 3.45
N PRO A 52 -9.94 -8.85 4.71
CA PRO A 52 -10.45 -8.13 5.88
C PRO A 52 -10.20 -6.62 5.84
N LEU A 53 -9.06 -6.16 5.32
CA LEU A 53 -8.79 -4.73 5.19
C LEU A 53 -9.72 -4.05 4.17
N TYR A 54 -9.92 -4.69 3.02
CA TYR A 54 -10.83 -4.18 1.99
C TYR A 54 -12.27 -4.13 2.51
N ILE A 55 -12.73 -5.20 3.18
CA ILE A 55 -14.09 -5.29 3.72
C ILE A 55 -14.33 -4.21 4.78
N LEU A 56 -13.39 -4.01 5.70
CA LEU A 56 -13.49 -2.97 6.73
C LEU A 56 -13.50 -1.56 6.12
N THR A 57 -12.63 -1.30 5.14
CA THR A 57 -12.58 0.02 4.48
C THR A 57 -13.82 0.26 3.61
N GLY A 58 -14.27 -0.72 2.84
CA GLY A 58 -15.51 -0.67 2.08
C GLY A 58 -16.75 -0.47 2.97
N HIS A 59 -16.79 -1.08 4.15
CA HIS A 59 -17.87 -0.88 5.11
C HIS A 59 -17.98 0.58 5.55
N ILE A 60 -16.85 1.28 5.75
CA ILE A 60 -16.86 2.73 6.04
C ILE A 60 -17.54 3.51 4.91
N PHE A 61 -17.26 3.15 3.66
CA PHE A 61 -17.87 3.81 2.50
C PHE A 61 -19.37 3.57 2.39
N SER A 62 -19.89 2.44 2.89
CA SER A 62 -21.33 2.15 2.87
C SER A 62 -22.20 3.24 3.54
N TYR A 63 -21.63 3.97 4.51
CA TYR A 63 -22.29 5.05 5.24
C TYR A 63 -22.33 6.40 4.48
N LEU A 64 -21.66 6.53 3.34
CA LEU A 64 -21.68 7.78 2.58
C LEU A 64 -23.11 8.11 2.11
N PRO A 65 -23.60 9.34 2.29
CA PRO A 65 -24.99 9.70 1.97
C PRO A 65 -25.18 10.04 0.48
N ILE A 66 -24.58 9.27 -0.42
CA ILE A 66 -24.58 9.51 -1.87
C ILE A 66 -24.81 8.20 -2.63
N GLY A 67 -25.58 8.26 -3.72
CA GLY A 67 -25.84 7.09 -4.57
C GLY A 67 -26.44 5.89 -3.83
N ASN A 68 -26.44 4.75 -4.50
CA ASN A 68 -26.79 3.46 -3.91
C ASN A 68 -25.57 2.81 -3.23
N LEU A 69 -25.83 1.72 -2.48
CA LEU A 69 -24.81 1.02 -1.70
C LEU A 69 -23.62 0.53 -2.55
N ALA A 70 -23.89 -0.06 -3.72
CA ALA A 70 -22.85 -0.54 -4.63
C ALA A 70 -21.96 0.61 -5.12
N PHE A 71 -22.56 1.74 -5.52
CA PHE A 71 -21.83 2.93 -5.93
C PHE A 71 -20.89 3.41 -4.81
N ARG A 72 -21.37 3.50 -3.57
CA ARG A 72 -20.56 3.93 -2.42
C ARG A 72 -19.35 3.05 -2.21
N ILE A 73 -19.54 1.73 -2.24
CA ILE A 73 -18.44 0.78 -2.02
C ILE A 73 -17.49 0.78 -3.22
N ASN A 74 -18.00 0.90 -4.46
CA ASN A 74 -17.15 1.09 -5.65
C ASN A 74 -16.27 2.35 -5.54
N MET A 75 -16.74 3.42 -4.89
CA MET A 75 -15.92 4.62 -4.66
C MET A 75 -14.70 4.34 -3.77
N CYS A 76 -14.70 3.28 -2.97
CA CYS A 76 -13.55 2.85 -2.17
C CYS A 76 -12.35 2.54 -3.10
N SER A 77 -12.56 1.66 -4.09
CA SER A 77 -11.54 1.31 -5.10
C SER A 77 -11.13 2.53 -5.93
N ALA A 78 -12.08 3.40 -6.30
CA ALA A 78 -11.76 4.64 -7.01
C ALA A 78 -10.85 5.58 -6.19
N LEU A 79 -11.12 5.74 -4.89
CA LEU A 79 -10.30 6.59 -4.02
C LEU A 79 -8.90 6.01 -3.86
N PHE A 80 -8.76 4.73 -3.52
CA PHE A 80 -7.45 4.11 -3.36
C PHE A 80 -6.67 4.07 -4.67
N GLY A 81 -7.35 3.87 -5.80
CA GLY A 81 -6.79 4.04 -7.13
C GLY A 81 -6.16 5.41 -7.36
N ALA A 82 -6.87 6.47 -7.00
CA ALA A 82 -6.37 7.84 -7.12
C ALA A 82 -5.26 8.16 -6.10
N LEU A 83 -5.32 7.58 -4.90
CA LEU A 83 -4.24 7.67 -3.91
C LEU A 83 -2.97 6.96 -4.39
N ALA A 84 -3.09 5.85 -5.14
CA ALA A 84 -1.94 5.21 -5.77
C ALA A 84 -1.27 6.15 -6.79
N VAL A 85 -2.06 6.81 -7.64
CA VAL A 85 -1.57 7.82 -8.60
C VAL A 85 -0.83 8.96 -7.89
N PHE A 86 -1.39 9.44 -6.77
CA PHE A 86 -0.75 10.44 -5.92
C PHE A 86 0.64 10.00 -5.43
N VAL A 87 0.76 8.78 -4.92
CA VAL A 87 2.05 8.26 -4.43
C VAL A 87 3.04 8.03 -5.59
N ILE A 88 2.57 7.53 -6.72
CA ILE A 88 3.38 7.28 -7.93
C ILE A 88 4.02 8.58 -8.43
N TYR A 89 3.32 9.72 -8.35
CA TYR A 89 3.92 11.01 -8.65
C TYR A 89 5.17 11.27 -7.80
N PHE A 90 5.13 11.04 -6.48
CA PHE A 90 6.30 11.24 -5.62
C PHE A 90 7.43 10.27 -5.94
N ILE A 91 7.12 9.00 -6.20
CA ILE A 91 8.11 7.99 -6.62
C ILE A 91 8.78 8.44 -7.92
N ALA A 92 8.00 8.87 -8.91
CA ALA A 92 8.50 9.30 -10.21
C ALA A 92 9.39 10.54 -10.09
N VAL A 93 8.98 11.56 -9.32
CA VAL A 93 9.83 12.73 -9.04
C VAL A 93 11.17 12.28 -8.48
N GLN A 94 11.15 11.38 -7.49
CA GLN A 94 12.35 10.97 -6.77
C GLN A 94 13.32 10.14 -7.61
N LEU A 95 12.79 9.23 -8.43
CA LEU A 95 13.59 8.43 -9.36
C LEU A 95 14.19 9.31 -10.47
N LEU A 96 13.38 10.16 -11.10
CA LEU A 96 13.84 11.06 -12.17
C LEU A 96 14.89 12.05 -11.66
N SER A 97 14.70 12.59 -10.45
CA SER A 97 15.66 13.41 -9.70
C SER A 97 17.03 12.75 -9.51
N THR A 98 17.05 11.42 -9.42
CA THR A 98 18.29 10.64 -9.23
C THR A 98 18.97 10.33 -10.56
N LEU A 99 18.20 10.11 -11.62
CA LEU A 99 18.70 9.71 -12.94
C LEU A 99 19.14 10.89 -13.81
N PHE A 100 18.44 12.03 -13.70
CA PHE A 100 18.64 13.18 -14.56
C PHE A 100 19.08 14.41 -13.77
N LYS A 101 20.12 15.09 -14.27
CA LYS A 101 20.50 16.44 -13.85
C LYS A 101 19.82 17.47 -14.77
N ASP A 102 18.50 17.44 -14.81
CA ASP A 102 17.69 18.34 -15.63
C ASP A 102 17.01 19.41 -14.75
N ASN A 103 16.31 20.33 -15.39
CA ASN A 103 15.56 21.38 -14.74
C ASN A 103 14.41 20.79 -13.89
N ASP A 104 14.25 21.34 -12.68
CA ASP A 104 13.26 20.95 -11.68
C ASP A 104 11.84 20.86 -12.27
N TYR A 105 11.45 21.85 -13.08
CA TYR A 105 10.12 21.86 -13.69
C TYR A 105 9.91 20.69 -14.65
N ARG A 106 10.94 20.31 -15.44
CA ARG A 106 10.83 19.21 -16.42
C ARG A 106 10.64 17.89 -15.71
N ILE A 107 11.40 17.65 -14.65
CA ILE A 107 11.27 16.42 -13.84
C ILE A 107 9.87 16.34 -13.22
N LYS A 108 9.37 17.44 -12.65
CA LYS A 108 8.04 17.50 -12.05
C LYS A 108 6.92 17.26 -13.07
N PHE A 109 6.99 17.88 -14.24
CA PHE A 109 5.99 17.68 -15.29
C PHE A 109 6.06 16.28 -15.91
N THR A 110 7.26 15.73 -16.11
CA THR A 110 7.42 14.34 -16.56
C THR A 110 6.84 13.37 -15.55
N ALA A 111 7.12 13.55 -14.25
CA ALA A 111 6.54 12.73 -13.18
C ALA A 111 5.00 12.84 -13.12
N PHE A 112 4.46 14.04 -13.32
CA PHE A 112 3.01 14.27 -13.40
C PHE A 112 2.39 13.54 -14.60
N SER A 113 3.01 13.63 -15.78
CA SER A 113 2.59 12.89 -16.97
C SER A 113 2.69 11.38 -16.77
N THR A 114 3.75 10.87 -16.13
CA THR A 114 3.88 9.45 -15.79
C THR A 114 2.76 8.98 -14.87
N ALA A 115 2.43 9.76 -13.83
CA ALA A 115 1.34 9.43 -12.92
C ALA A 115 -0.02 9.40 -13.63
N LEU A 116 -0.31 10.34 -14.53
CA LEU A 116 -1.55 10.35 -15.32
C LEU A 116 -1.62 9.23 -16.36
N ILE A 117 -0.49 8.88 -17.01
CA ILE A 117 -0.43 7.73 -17.92
C ILE A 117 -0.72 6.44 -17.15
N PHE A 118 -0.16 6.28 -15.95
CA PHE A 118 -0.47 5.16 -15.07
C PHE A 118 -1.96 5.16 -14.69
N ALA A 119 -2.50 6.33 -14.33
CA ALA A 119 -3.91 6.49 -13.94
C ALA A 119 -4.87 6.01 -15.03
N LEU A 120 -4.53 6.25 -16.30
CA LEU A 120 -5.33 5.91 -17.47
C LEU A 120 -4.94 4.56 -18.10
N SER A 121 -4.01 3.83 -17.50
CA SER A 121 -3.66 2.49 -17.99
C SER A 121 -4.85 1.56 -17.85
N LEU A 122 -5.10 0.74 -18.87
CA LEU A 122 -6.31 -0.10 -18.95
C LEU A 122 -6.51 -0.98 -17.71
N ASN A 123 -5.41 -1.60 -17.24
CA ASN A 123 -5.46 -2.47 -16.07
C ASN A 123 -5.78 -1.68 -14.80
N HIS A 124 -5.04 -0.59 -14.51
CA HIS A 124 -5.29 0.18 -13.30
C HIS A 124 -6.69 0.79 -13.32
N TRP A 125 -7.06 1.45 -14.42
CA TRP A 125 -8.38 2.08 -14.54
C TRP A 125 -9.51 1.07 -14.38
N GLY A 126 -9.40 -0.12 -15.00
CA GLY A 126 -10.37 -1.20 -14.83
C GLY A 126 -10.60 -1.59 -13.37
N GLN A 127 -9.52 -1.72 -12.58
CA GLN A 127 -9.59 -2.07 -11.15
C GLN A 127 -10.10 -0.92 -10.26
N THR A 128 -10.05 0.33 -10.73
CA THR A 128 -10.62 1.47 -10.00
C THR A 128 -12.09 1.71 -10.28
N ASN A 129 -12.65 1.04 -11.30
CA ASN A 129 -13.99 1.33 -11.79
C ASN A 129 -15.11 0.52 -11.11
N MET A 130 -14.74 -0.46 -10.29
CA MET A 130 -15.66 -1.31 -9.54
C MET A 130 -14.98 -1.80 -8.25
N SER A 131 -15.77 -2.41 -7.36
CA SER A 131 -15.30 -2.95 -6.09
C SER A 131 -14.34 -4.10 -6.32
N GLU A 132 -13.05 -3.79 -6.24
CA GLU A 132 -11.93 -4.70 -6.46
C GLU A 132 -10.80 -4.36 -5.50
N VAL A 133 -10.14 -5.41 -5.01
CA VAL A 133 -9.07 -5.34 -3.99
C VAL A 133 -7.76 -4.81 -4.57
N TYR A 134 -7.58 -4.95 -5.88
CA TYR A 134 -6.35 -4.58 -6.57
C TYR A 134 -6.04 -3.08 -6.54
N ALA A 135 -7.04 -2.21 -6.43
CA ALA A 135 -6.83 -0.77 -6.31
C ALA A 135 -6.18 -0.40 -4.96
N LEU A 136 -6.66 -1.02 -3.88
CA LEU A 136 -6.08 -0.87 -2.53
C LEU A 136 -4.68 -1.49 -2.47
N ASN A 137 -4.49 -2.70 -3.04
CA ASN A 137 -3.18 -3.36 -3.12
C ASN A 137 -2.16 -2.48 -3.85
N THR A 138 -2.53 -1.93 -5.01
CA THR A 138 -1.68 -1.01 -5.79
C THR A 138 -1.26 0.20 -4.96
N PHE A 139 -2.20 0.82 -4.23
CA PHE A 139 -1.89 1.93 -3.34
C PHE A 139 -0.91 1.54 -2.23
N LEU A 140 -1.15 0.41 -1.55
CA LEU A 140 -0.29 -0.08 -0.48
C LEU A 140 1.12 -0.40 -0.98
N VAL A 141 1.25 -1.08 -2.11
CA VAL A 141 2.55 -1.37 -2.73
C VAL A 141 3.30 -0.09 -3.08
N ALA A 142 2.62 0.88 -3.72
CA ALA A 142 3.22 2.18 -4.04
C ALA A 142 3.67 2.90 -2.76
N LEU A 143 2.83 2.91 -1.71
CA LEU A 143 3.14 3.54 -0.44
C LEU A 143 4.36 2.91 0.24
N LEU A 144 4.46 1.58 0.25
CA LEU A 144 5.60 0.85 0.79
C LEU A 144 6.89 1.15 0.05
N ILE A 145 6.85 1.17 -1.29
CA ILE A 145 8.00 1.56 -2.12
C ILE A 145 8.43 2.99 -1.77
N PHE A 146 7.46 3.92 -1.70
CA PHE A 146 7.75 5.32 -1.40
C PHE A 146 8.37 5.50 -0.01
N ILE A 147 7.85 4.80 1.02
CA ILE A 147 8.41 4.80 2.38
C ILE A 147 9.85 4.29 2.39
N LEU A 148 10.16 3.22 1.64
CA LEU A 148 11.53 2.71 1.54
C LEU A 148 12.48 3.67 0.84
N ILE A 149 12.02 4.36 -0.21
CA ILE A 149 12.81 5.40 -0.88
C ILE A 149 13.12 6.54 0.09
N LEU A 150 12.12 7.04 0.83
CA LEU A 150 12.29 8.08 1.84
C LEU A 150 13.23 7.66 2.97
N TRP A 151 13.10 6.41 3.44
CA TRP A 151 13.99 5.83 4.44
C TRP A 151 15.43 5.80 3.91
N ARG A 152 15.64 5.29 2.70
CA ARG A 152 16.96 5.18 2.07
C ARG A 152 17.63 6.54 1.91
N GLU A 153 16.90 7.54 1.45
CA GLU A 153 17.44 8.89 1.28
C GLU A 153 17.85 9.51 2.60
N LYS A 154 17.03 9.39 3.63
CA LYS A 154 17.38 9.86 4.97
C LYS A 154 18.56 9.09 5.55
N ALA A 155 18.67 7.80 5.24
CA ALA A 155 19.79 6.99 5.68
C ALA A 155 21.11 7.46 5.05
N LEU A 156 21.12 7.74 3.75
CA LEU A 156 22.31 8.12 3.00
C LEU A 156 22.66 9.62 3.09
N SER A 157 21.72 10.48 3.46
CA SER A 157 21.94 11.93 3.65
C SER A 157 22.32 12.32 5.07
N GLN A 158 22.45 11.36 6.00
CA GLN A 158 22.72 11.64 7.40
C GLN A 158 24.11 12.22 7.63
N ASP A 159 24.16 13.54 7.82
CA ASP A 159 25.29 14.29 8.35
C ASP A 159 25.40 14.05 9.87
N ARG A 160 26.36 13.20 10.28
CA ARG A 160 27.12 13.09 11.56
C ARG A 160 26.49 13.43 12.94
N THR A 161 25.18 13.61 13.09
CA THR A 161 24.56 14.12 14.34
C THR A 161 23.68 13.09 15.08
N GLY A 162 23.67 11.83 14.64
CA GLY A 162 23.45 10.66 15.51
C GLY A 162 22.08 10.49 16.19
N LYS A 163 21.04 11.26 15.83
CA LYS A 163 19.75 11.23 16.55
C LYS A 163 18.47 11.27 15.70
N ASN A 164 18.53 10.94 14.42
CA ASN A 164 17.29 10.80 13.64
C ASN A 164 16.73 9.38 13.75
N ASN A 165 15.44 9.29 14.09
CA ASN A 165 14.66 8.07 14.31
C ASN A 165 14.43 7.32 12.98
N LEU A 166 15.51 6.90 12.33
CA LEU A 166 15.53 6.28 11.00
C LEU A 166 14.76 4.95 11.03
N SER A 167 14.81 4.25 12.15
CA SER A 167 14.05 3.03 12.40
C SER A 167 12.53 3.24 12.37
N SER A 168 12.01 4.43 12.66
CA SER A 168 10.57 4.71 12.60
C SER A 168 9.98 4.50 11.21
N TRP A 169 10.74 4.80 10.14
CA TRP A 169 10.28 4.55 8.77
C TRP A 169 10.16 3.04 8.49
N LEU A 170 11.09 2.24 9.01
CA LEU A 170 11.03 0.79 8.89
C LEU A 170 9.91 0.18 9.77
N TYR A 171 9.61 0.77 10.93
CA TYR A 171 8.47 0.37 11.75
C TYR A 171 7.14 0.66 11.06
N LEU A 172 6.98 1.85 10.49
CA LEU A 172 5.82 2.21 9.68
C LEU A 172 5.70 1.28 8.45
N PHE A 173 6.81 1.03 7.76
CA PHE A 173 6.86 0.07 6.65
C PHE A 173 6.39 -1.31 7.11
N SER A 174 6.91 -1.83 8.22
CA SER A 174 6.56 -3.14 8.75
C SER A 174 5.08 -3.25 9.10
N PHE A 175 4.53 -2.22 9.74
CA PHE A 175 3.10 -2.13 10.06
C PHE A 175 2.22 -2.13 8.81
N LEU A 176 2.51 -1.26 7.84
CA LEU A 176 1.74 -1.19 6.60
C LEU A 176 1.90 -2.46 5.75
N PHE A 177 3.07 -3.09 5.79
CA PHE A 177 3.30 -4.36 5.11
C PHE A 177 2.43 -5.45 5.73
N GLY A 178 2.42 -5.59 7.07
CA GLY A 178 1.52 -6.52 7.75
C GLY A 178 0.04 -6.23 7.52
N LEU A 179 -0.34 -4.95 7.52
CA LEU A 179 -1.71 -4.52 7.21
C LEU A 179 -2.11 -4.92 5.79
N GLY A 180 -1.20 -4.77 4.82
CA GLY A 180 -1.43 -5.09 3.42
C GLY A 180 -1.60 -6.58 3.12
N PHE A 181 -1.18 -7.48 4.01
CA PHE A 181 -1.59 -8.89 3.89
C PHE A 181 -3.11 -9.01 3.99
N GLY A 182 -3.76 -8.17 4.81
CA GLY A 182 -5.21 -8.19 5.00
C GLY A 182 -5.99 -7.68 3.79
N ASP A 183 -5.30 -7.18 2.78
CA ASP A 183 -5.87 -6.88 1.47
C ASP A 183 -5.53 -8.01 0.50
N HIS A 184 -4.31 -8.08 -0.05
CA HIS A 184 -3.98 -9.12 -1.04
C HIS A 184 -2.57 -9.68 -0.85
N HIS A 185 -2.42 -11.02 -0.91
CA HIS A 185 -1.14 -11.71 -0.65
C HIS A 185 -0.07 -11.44 -1.72
N THR A 186 -0.43 -10.89 -2.87
CA THR A 186 0.55 -10.48 -3.91
C THR A 186 1.61 -9.51 -3.40
N ILE A 187 1.35 -8.81 -2.29
CA ILE A 187 2.34 -7.99 -1.63
C ILE A 187 3.61 -8.77 -1.25
N LEU A 188 3.51 -10.09 -1.05
CA LEU A 188 4.64 -11.01 -0.83
C LEU A 188 5.62 -11.05 -2.01
N VAL A 189 5.13 -10.88 -3.24
CA VAL A 189 5.97 -10.88 -4.44
C VAL A 189 6.96 -9.70 -4.41
N MET A 190 6.65 -8.64 -3.65
CA MET A 190 7.53 -7.49 -3.49
C MET A 190 8.63 -7.69 -2.43
N VAL A 191 8.57 -8.75 -1.61
CA VAL A 191 9.54 -9.00 -0.54
C VAL A 191 10.99 -9.04 -1.05
N PRO A 192 11.33 -9.74 -2.15
CA PRO A 192 12.69 -9.71 -2.69
C PRO A 192 13.17 -8.29 -3.02
N ALA A 193 12.31 -7.45 -3.61
CA ALA A 193 12.64 -6.06 -3.92
C ALA A 193 12.85 -5.23 -2.65
N PHE A 194 12.00 -5.40 -1.64
CA PHE A 194 12.13 -4.70 -0.36
C PHE A 194 13.42 -5.08 0.38
N LEU A 195 13.72 -6.38 0.45
CA LEU A 195 14.96 -6.88 1.05
C LEU A 195 16.18 -6.39 0.29
N PHE A 196 16.13 -6.37 -1.05
CA PHE A 196 17.21 -5.84 -1.88
C PHE A 196 17.49 -4.37 -1.59
N VAL A 197 16.47 -3.51 -1.49
CA VAL A 197 16.63 -2.08 -1.17
C VAL A 197 17.20 -1.88 0.23
N ILE A 198 16.72 -2.64 1.22
CA ILE A 198 17.25 -2.57 2.60
C ILE A 198 18.71 -3.03 2.64
N PHE A 199 19.02 -4.13 1.95
CA PHE A 199 20.36 -4.70 1.87
C PHE A 199 21.35 -3.74 1.21
N ILE A 200 21.04 -3.22 0.02
CA ILE A 200 21.96 -2.32 -0.72
C ILE A 200 22.18 -1.01 0.04
N THR A 201 21.15 -0.51 0.73
CA THR A 201 21.27 0.70 1.56
C THR A 201 22.21 0.45 2.73
N LYS A 202 22.05 -0.66 3.46
CA LYS A 202 22.96 -1.02 4.55
C LYS A 202 24.37 -1.34 4.06
N TRP A 203 24.51 -1.94 2.88
CA TRP A 203 25.79 -2.19 2.24
C TRP A 203 26.54 -0.88 1.96
N GLN A 204 25.85 0.11 1.41
CA GLN A 204 26.42 1.44 1.15
C GLN A 204 26.85 2.13 2.45
N LEU A 205 26.03 2.10 3.49
CA LEU A 205 26.38 2.64 4.81
C LEU A 205 27.59 1.93 5.44
N SER A 206 27.68 0.61 5.30
CA SER A 206 28.81 -0.16 5.82
C SER A 206 30.11 0.13 5.11
N ALA A 207 30.09 0.52 3.83
CA ALA A 207 31.30 0.84 3.08
C ALA A 207 32.01 2.10 3.58
N GLU A 208 31.31 2.96 4.33
CA GLU A 208 31.87 4.17 4.93
C GLU A 208 32.59 3.91 6.27
N ILE A 209 32.40 2.73 6.89
CA ILE A 209 33.03 2.37 8.17
C ILE A 209 34.40 1.72 7.90
N LYS A 210 35.49 2.45 8.17
CA LYS A 210 36.86 1.94 8.05
C LYS A 210 37.13 0.81 9.06
N GLY A 211 37.68 -0.32 8.60
CA GLY A 211 38.33 -1.32 9.46
C GLY A 211 37.53 -2.57 9.84
N LEU A 212 36.28 -2.74 9.40
CA LEU A 212 35.49 -3.96 9.64
C LEU A 212 35.21 -4.70 8.31
N PRO A 213 35.31 -6.04 8.24
CA PRO A 213 34.90 -6.77 7.04
C PRO A 213 33.40 -6.52 6.77
N LYS A 214 33.08 -6.06 5.56
CA LYS A 214 31.72 -5.64 5.14
C LYS A 214 30.62 -6.64 5.52
N MET A 215 30.94 -7.94 5.48
CA MET A 215 30.01 -9.03 5.78
C MET A 215 29.49 -9.01 7.23
N PHE A 216 30.30 -8.58 8.22
CA PHE A 216 29.89 -8.52 9.63
C PHE A 216 28.99 -7.33 9.97
N CYS A 217 29.10 -6.21 9.23
CA CYS A 217 28.21 -5.06 9.43
C CYS A 217 26.79 -5.32 8.90
N LEU A 218 26.65 -6.10 7.82
CA LEU A 218 25.35 -6.42 7.21
C LEU A 218 24.46 -7.28 8.10
N LEU A 219 25.07 -8.19 8.86
CA LEU A 219 24.37 -9.13 9.75
C LEU A 219 23.98 -8.52 11.09
N ARG A 220 24.48 -7.32 11.42
CA ARG A 220 24.21 -6.67 12.70
C ARG A 220 22.90 -5.88 12.63
N ILE A 221 21.78 -6.60 12.61
CA ILE A 221 20.48 -6.01 12.97
C ILE A 221 20.43 -5.98 14.50
N ASP A 222 20.24 -4.80 15.07
CA ASP A 222 19.98 -4.67 16.51
C ASP A 222 18.75 -5.52 16.85
N ILE A 223 18.89 -6.45 17.80
CA ILE A 223 17.82 -7.34 18.23
C ILE A 223 16.57 -6.55 18.65
N LYS A 224 16.74 -5.36 19.25
CA LYS A 224 15.62 -4.48 19.60
C LYS A 224 14.90 -3.98 18.35
N VAL A 225 15.62 -3.62 17.31
CA VAL A 225 15.03 -3.19 16.03
C VAL A 225 14.29 -4.35 15.39
N LEU A 226 14.86 -5.55 15.39
CA LEU A 226 14.19 -6.75 14.85
C LEU A 226 12.89 -7.06 15.61
N CYS A 227 12.93 -7.08 16.95
CA CYS A 227 11.74 -7.30 17.78
C CYS A 227 10.65 -6.25 17.51
N LEU A 228 11.03 -4.98 17.36
CA LEU A 228 10.07 -3.92 17.04
C LEU A 228 9.50 -4.07 15.63
N LEU A 229 10.31 -4.44 14.62
CA LEU A 229 9.80 -4.71 13.27
C LEU A 229 8.77 -5.85 13.29
N ILE A 230 9.05 -6.94 13.99
CA ILE A 230 8.12 -8.06 14.15
C ILE A 230 6.85 -7.59 14.87
N LEU A 231 6.98 -6.83 15.96
CA LEU A 231 5.82 -6.29 16.70
C LEU A 231 4.93 -5.43 15.78
N PHE A 232 5.50 -4.46 15.07
CA PHE A 232 4.73 -3.61 14.16
C PHE A 232 4.11 -4.39 13.00
N PHE A 233 4.81 -5.39 12.46
CA PHE A 233 4.24 -6.30 11.47
C PHE A 233 3.02 -7.03 12.02
N LEU A 234 3.14 -7.65 13.19
CA LEU A 234 2.04 -8.38 13.84
C LEU A 234 0.87 -7.45 14.19
N LEU A 235 1.14 -6.21 14.57
CA LEU A 235 0.09 -5.20 14.79
C LEU A 235 -0.66 -4.89 13.49
N GLY A 236 0.01 -4.75 12.36
CA GLY A 236 -0.66 -4.58 11.06
C GLY A 236 -1.42 -5.84 10.64
N PHE A 237 -0.76 -7.00 10.75
CA PHE A 237 -1.31 -8.31 10.41
C PHE A 237 -2.51 -8.70 11.28
N SER A 238 -2.66 -8.11 12.47
CA SER A 238 -3.79 -8.34 13.38
C SER A 238 -5.16 -8.04 12.75
N VAL A 239 -5.21 -7.34 11.61
CA VAL A 239 -6.43 -7.20 10.80
C VAL A 239 -7.05 -8.56 10.41
N TYR A 240 -6.24 -9.63 10.31
CA TYR A 240 -6.75 -10.99 10.06
C TYR A 240 -7.57 -11.57 11.19
N LEU A 241 -7.46 -11.04 12.42
CA LEU A 241 -8.33 -11.44 13.52
C LEU A 241 -9.80 -11.15 13.20
N TYR A 242 -10.08 -10.28 12.23
CA TYR A 242 -11.41 -10.10 11.65
C TYR A 242 -12.06 -11.43 11.26
N LEU A 243 -11.34 -12.35 10.60
CA LEU A 243 -11.92 -13.59 10.08
C LEU A 243 -12.50 -14.49 11.19
N PRO A 244 -11.73 -14.97 12.19
CA PRO A 244 -12.29 -15.83 13.23
C PRO A 244 -13.28 -15.08 14.12
N ILE A 245 -13.08 -13.78 14.38
CA ILE A 245 -14.00 -12.99 15.19
C ILE A 245 -15.36 -12.87 14.48
N ARG A 246 -15.38 -12.57 13.19
CA ARG A 246 -16.64 -12.42 12.43
C ARG A 246 -17.29 -13.76 12.15
N SER A 247 -16.53 -14.81 11.87
CA SER A 247 -17.08 -16.16 11.70
C SER A 247 -17.72 -16.71 12.97
N SER A 248 -17.29 -16.24 14.16
CA SER A 248 -17.87 -16.68 15.44
C SER A 248 -19.26 -16.09 15.74
N VAL A 249 -19.73 -15.14 14.93
CA VAL A 249 -21.08 -14.57 15.03
C VAL A 249 -21.87 -14.94 13.78
N ASP A 250 -23.19 -15.10 13.92
CA ASP A 250 -24.07 -15.44 12.80
C ASP A 250 -24.07 -14.30 11.75
N ILE A 251 -23.28 -14.49 10.68
CA ILE A 251 -23.12 -13.54 9.58
C ILE A 251 -23.73 -14.10 8.30
N ILE A 252 -24.29 -13.19 7.49
CA ILE A 252 -24.99 -13.55 6.24
C ILE A 252 -24.05 -14.19 5.22
N MET A 253 -22.80 -13.71 5.15
CA MET A 253 -21.80 -14.16 4.21
C MET A 253 -20.58 -14.65 5.00
N ASN A 254 -20.41 -15.97 5.10
CA ASN A 254 -19.33 -16.60 5.85
C ASN A 254 -18.55 -17.59 4.99
N TRP A 255 -17.70 -17.09 4.09
CA TRP A 255 -16.95 -18.01 3.24
C TRP A 255 -15.95 -18.84 4.06
N GLY A 256 -16.05 -20.17 3.96
CA GLY A 256 -15.12 -21.12 4.59
C GLY A 256 -15.30 -21.33 6.09
N ASP A 257 -16.21 -20.57 6.74
CA ASP A 257 -16.46 -20.59 8.19
C ASP A 257 -15.15 -20.65 9.02
N PRO A 258 -14.26 -19.63 8.95
CA PRO A 258 -12.94 -19.66 9.59
C PRO A 258 -12.96 -19.46 11.11
N ASP A 259 -13.88 -20.14 11.82
CA ASP A 259 -13.97 -20.13 13.29
C ASP A 259 -13.05 -21.17 13.96
N THR A 260 -12.62 -22.21 13.23
CA THR A 260 -11.55 -23.12 13.66
C THR A 260 -10.21 -22.81 13.01
N PHE A 261 -9.12 -23.29 13.63
CA PHE A 261 -7.76 -23.11 13.09
C PHE A 261 -7.57 -23.76 11.71
N GLU A 262 -8.21 -24.90 11.43
CA GLU A 262 -8.07 -25.59 10.15
C GLU A 262 -8.73 -24.82 9.01
N GLN A 263 -9.92 -24.27 9.24
CA GLN A 263 -10.64 -23.43 8.29
C GLN A 263 -9.96 -22.07 8.12
N PHE A 264 -9.51 -21.46 9.22
CA PHE A 264 -8.75 -20.21 9.17
C PHE A 264 -7.47 -20.35 8.35
N ARG A 265 -6.75 -21.48 8.45
CA ARG A 265 -5.53 -21.72 7.65
C ARG A 265 -5.81 -21.88 6.16
N TRP A 266 -7.04 -22.23 5.79
CA TRP A 266 -7.46 -22.38 4.40
C TRP A 266 -7.85 -21.04 3.75
N MET A 267 -8.22 -20.05 4.58
CA MET A 267 -8.45 -18.65 4.19
C MET A 267 -7.11 -17.89 4.12
#